data_AF-A0A6L3C9Y3-F1
#
_entry.id   AF-A0A6L3C9Y3-F1
#
_cell.length_a   1.000
_cell.length_b   1.000
_cell.length_c   1.000
_cell.angle_alpha   90.00
_cell.angle_beta   90.00
_cell.angle_gamma   90.00
#
_symmetry.space_group_name_H-M   'P 1'
#
loop_
_entity.id
_entity.type
_entity.pdbx_description
1 polymer ?
#
loop_
_entity_poly.entity_id
_entity_poly.type
_entity_poly.pdbx_seq_one_letter_code
_entity_poly.pdbx_strand_id
1 'polypeptide(L)'
;MIIKVEPADFFMYTVVMISNLETPDPEDQEIHDYMESEELEPKYRSEGDFEGRHSESMQFGGCYLGRHLGEINLIQQRYVEAELVEHEIKRHLGESDNSVDLPDDKRDPVVAELLKTFNNDDAFKKMDDGRYSVDLDGESVREAARNLLMK
;
A
#
# COMPACT_ATOMS: atom_id res chain seq x y z
N MET A 1 -2.27 7.66 -1.08
CA MET A 1 -1.78 9.02 -1.41
C MET A 1 -1.26 9.09 -2.84
N ILE A 2 -1.59 10.15 -3.60
CA ILE A 2 -1.08 10.36 -4.96
C ILE A 2 0.07 11.37 -4.94
N ILE A 3 1.19 11.04 -5.60
CA ILE A 3 2.35 11.93 -5.76
C ILE A 3 2.48 12.33 -7.23
N LYS A 4 2.31 13.62 -7.51
CA LYS A 4 2.54 14.21 -8.84
C LYS A 4 3.83 15.00 -8.84
N VAL A 5 4.65 14.77 -9.87
CA VAL A 5 5.87 15.55 -10.12
C VAL A 5 5.64 16.38 -11.38
N GLU A 6 5.59 17.69 -11.21
CA GLU A 6 5.34 18.64 -12.28
C GLU A 6 6.62 19.42 -12.62
N PRO A 7 6.97 19.61 -13.89
CA PRO A 7 8.12 20.43 -14.26
C PRO A 7 7.89 21.88 -13.84
N ALA A 8 8.91 22.51 -13.28
CA ALA A 8 8.99 23.95 -13.06
C ALA A 8 10.11 24.55 -13.93
N ASP A 9 10.13 25.88 -14.09
CA ASP A 9 11.18 26.55 -14.86
C ASP A 9 12.59 26.26 -14.29
N PHE A 10 13.60 26.16 -15.16
CA PHE A 10 15.03 25.97 -14.81
C PHE A 10 15.38 24.72 -13.97
N PHE A 11 15.17 23.50 -14.50
CA PHE A 11 15.56 22.21 -13.86
C PHE A 11 14.97 21.98 -12.47
N MET A 12 13.97 22.77 -12.07
CA MET A 12 13.21 22.56 -10.84
C MET A 12 11.97 21.74 -11.17
N TYR A 13 11.46 21.02 -10.19
CA TYR A 13 10.16 20.39 -10.26
C TYR A 13 9.37 20.75 -9.00
N THR A 14 8.06 20.75 -9.11
CA THR A 14 7.14 20.83 -7.98
C THR A 14 6.65 19.42 -7.68
N VAL A 15 6.62 19.06 -6.41
CA VAL A 15 5.95 17.82 -5.99
C VAL A 15 4.62 18.20 -5.36
N VAL A 16 3.55 17.58 -5.83
CA VAL A 16 2.21 17.73 -5.27
C VAL A 16 1.79 16.39 -4.69
N MET A 17 1.54 16.37 -3.38
CA MET A 17 0.99 15.23 -2.66
C MET A 17 -0.51 15.46 -2.48
N ILE A 18 -1.31 14.45 -2.80
CA ILE A 18 -2.76 14.53 -2.82
C ILE A 18 -3.32 13.38 -1.99
N SER A 19 -4.05 13.72 -0.93
CA SER A 19 -4.70 12.77 -0.02
C SER A 19 -6.22 12.87 -0.16
N ASN A 20 -6.89 11.74 -0.27
CA ASN A 20 -8.35 11.70 -0.32
C ASN A 20 -8.91 11.87 1.10
N LEU A 21 -9.73 12.90 1.33
CA LEU A 21 -10.26 13.20 2.67
C LEU A 21 -11.52 12.40 3.02
N GLU A 22 -12.21 11.85 2.03
CA GLU A 22 -13.44 11.07 2.23
C GLU A 22 -13.12 9.60 2.48
N THR A 23 -12.15 9.08 1.75
CA THR A 23 -11.68 7.69 1.80
C THR A 23 -10.15 7.68 1.69
N PRO A 24 -9.44 8.01 2.79
CA PRO A 24 -7.99 8.00 2.82
C PRO A 24 -7.44 6.62 2.46
N ASP A 25 -6.34 6.59 1.73
CA ASP A 25 -5.64 5.33 1.46
C ASP A 25 -4.96 4.85 2.75
N PRO A 26 -4.77 3.53 2.96
CA PRO A 26 -4.24 2.99 4.21
C PRO A 26 -2.86 3.54 4.62
N GLU A 27 -2.03 3.91 3.64
CA GLU A 27 -0.70 4.46 3.86
C GLU A 27 -0.68 5.96 4.18
N ASP A 28 -1.79 6.67 3.94
CA ASP A 28 -1.83 8.14 4.05
C ASP A 28 -1.38 8.60 5.43
N GLN A 29 -1.87 7.96 6.50
CA GLN A 29 -1.51 8.31 7.87
C GLN A 29 -0.02 8.14 8.16
N GLU A 30 0.59 7.03 7.72
CA GLU A 30 2.02 6.81 7.97
C GLU A 30 2.88 7.82 7.18
N ILE A 31 2.47 8.19 5.97
CA ILE A 31 3.16 9.24 5.20
C ILE A 31 3.02 10.60 5.90
N HIS A 32 1.84 10.92 6.45
CA HIS A 32 1.65 12.14 7.25
C HIS A 32 2.51 12.17 8.51
N ASP A 33 2.55 11.07 9.26
CA ASP A 33 3.38 10.94 10.46
C ASP A 33 4.87 11.07 10.13
N TYR A 34 5.31 10.46 9.03
CA TYR A 34 6.68 10.61 8.52
C TYR A 34 7.00 12.06 8.20
N MET A 35 6.12 12.76 7.46
CA MET A 35 6.32 14.18 7.14
C MET A 35 6.38 15.06 8.39
N GLU A 36 5.54 14.79 9.39
CA GLU A 36 5.58 15.52 10.66
C GLU A 36 6.91 15.27 11.41
N SER A 37 7.37 14.02 11.46
CA SER A 37 8.62 13.65 12.14
C SER A 37 9.87 14.27 11.51
N GLU A 38 9.85 14.48 10.19
CA GLU A 38 10.93 15.09 9.42
C GLU A 38 10.75 16.62 9.26
N GLU A 39 9.79 17.22 9.97
CA GLU A 39 9.48 18.67 9.93
C GLU A 39 9.24 19.19 8.50
N LEU A 40 8.55 18.39 7.68
CA LEU A 40 8.29 18.70 6.27
C LEU A 40 7.03 19.55 6.12
N GLU A 41 7.22 20.86 5.88
CA GLU A 41 6.11 21.78 5.70
C GLU A 41 5.83 22.08 4.21
N PRO A 42 4.57 21.98 3.76
CA PRO A 42 4.22 22.32 2.39
C PRO A 42 4.29 23.84 2.18
N LYS A 43 4.76 24.25 1.00
CA LYS A 43 4.73 25.65 0.57
C LYS A 43 3.29 26.15 0.39
N TYR A 44 2.42 25.29 -0.13
CA TYR A 44 1.00 25.56 -0.30
C TYR A 44 0.19 24.34 0.14
N ARG A 45 -0.91 24.61 0.82
CA ARG A 45 -1.90 23.62 1.24
C ARG A 45 -3.28 24.12 0.84
N SER A 46 -4.08 23.26 0.24
CA SER A 46 -5.45 23.58 -0.16
C SER A 46 -6.31 22.32 -0.18
N GLU A 47 -7.59 22.47 0.11
CA GLU A 47 -8.60 21.43 -0.12
C GLU A 47 -9.39 21.73 -1.39
N GLY A 48 -9.85 20.68 -2.07
CA GLY A 48 -10.72 20.80 -3.23
C GLY A 48 -10.98 19.47 -3.92
N ASP A 49 -11.63 19.53 -5.07
CA ASP A 49 -11.91 18.35 -5.87
C ASP A 49 -10.67 17.87 -6.63
N PHE A 50 -10.33 16.60 -6.45
CA PHE A 50 -9.36 15.89 -7.27
C PHE A 50 -9.97 14.59 -7.77
N GLU A 51 -10.04 14.42 -9.09
CA GLU A 51 -10.63 13.23 -9.75
C GLU A 51 -12.05 12.87 -9.23
N GLY A 52 -12.83 13.89 -8.86
CA GLY A 52 -14.20 13.75 -8.36
C GLY A 52 -14.31 13.38 -6.89
N ARG A 53 -13.24 13.54 -6.11
CA ARG A 53 -13.19 13.27 -4.66
C ARG A 53 -12.70 14.50 -3.91
N HIS A 54 -13.28 14.76 -2.72
CA HIS A 54 -12.78 15.83 -1.85
C HIS A 54 -11.41 15.44 -1.30
N SER A 55 -10.40 16.25 -1.60
CA SER A 55 -9.00 15.92 -1.36
C SER A 55 -8.21 17.10 -0.81
N GLU A 56 -7.19 16.80 0.01
CA GLU A 56 -6.15 17.76 0.38
C GLU A 56 -5.03 17.70 -0.67
N SER A 57 -4.52 18.85 -1.06
CA SER A 57 -3.33 19.00 -1.91
C SER A 57 -2.25 19.78 -1.17
N MET A 58 -1.05 19.23 -1.12
CA MET A 58 0.14 19.81 -0.52
C MET A 58 1.24 19.95 -1.57
N GLN A 59 1.78 21.16 -1.74
CA GLN A 59 2.82 21.45 -2.73
C GLN A 59 4.18 21.70 -2.08
N PHE A 60 5.22 21.07 -2.63
CA PHE A 60 6.59 21.16 -2.16
C PHE A 60 7.55 21.50 -3.30
N GLY A 61 8.66 22.16 -2.96
CA GLY A 61 9.77 22.31 -3.90
C GLY A 61 10.48 20.97 -4.12
N GLY A 62 10.85 20.68 -5.37
CA GLY A 62 11.43 19.39 -5.76
C GLY A 62 12.71 19.03 -5.04
N CYS A 63 13.64 19.99 -4.86
CA CYS A 63 14.86 19.76 -4.10
C CYS A 63 14.62 19.53 -2.60
N TYR A 64 13.51 20.06 -2.06
CA TYR A 64 13.14 19.95 -0.66
C TYR A 64 12.58 18.55 -0.38
N LEU A 65 11.54 18.15 -1.09
CA LEU A 65 10.92 16.84 -0.88
C LEU A 65 11.67 15.69 -1.59
N GLY A 66 12.48 15.99 -2.60
CA GLY A 66 13.16 14.98 -3.42
C GLY A 66 14.04 14.00 -2.65
N ARG A 67 14.60 14.42 -1.50
CA ARG A 67 15.39 13.55 -0.62
C ARG A 67 14.54 12.58 0.20
N HIS A 68 13.25 12.85 0.31
CA HIS A 68 12.28 12.08 1.10
C HIS A 68 11.40 11.18 0.23
N LEU A 69 11.34 11.41 -1.08
CA LEU A 69 10.56 10.59 -2.01
C LEU A 69 10.95 9.11 -1.99
N GLY A 70 12.20 8.78 -1.66
CA GLY A 70 12.63 7.39 -1.49
C GLY A 70 11.93 6.70 -0.32
N GLU A 71 11.95 7.32 0.86
CA GLU A 71 11.29 6.79 2.06
C GLU A 71 9.76 6.76 1.91
N ILE A 72 9.17 7.81 1.36
CA ILE A 72 7.72 7.85 1.07
C ILE A 72 7.35 6.72 0.10
N ASN A 73 8.15 6.47 -0.93
CA ASN A 73 7.91 5.36 -1.86
C ASN A 73 8.05 4.00 -1.16
N LEU A 74 8.98 3.84 -0.21
CA LEU A 74 9.06 2.61 0.60
C LEU A 74 7.82 2.41 1.47
N ILE A 75 7.25 3.48 2.05
CA ILE A 75 5.98 3.40 2.77
C ILE A 75 4.88 2.89 1.84
N GLN A 76 4.65 3.56 0.70
CA GLN A 76 3.64 3.15 -0.28
C GLN A 76 3.83 1.72 -0.76
N GLN A 77 5.07 1.33 -1.04
CA GLN A 77 5.41 -0.01 -1.50
C GLN A 77 5.00 -1.08 -0.48
N ARG A 78 5.26 -0.89 0.81
CA ARG A 78 4.89 -1.87 1.84
C ARG A 78 3.38 -2.13 1.91
N TYR A 79 2.57 -1.10 1.74
CA TYR A 79 1.11 -1.24 1.74
C TYR A 79 0.62 -1.96 0.48
N VAL A 80 1.14 -1.59 -0.69
CA VAL A 80 0.82 -2.29 -1.95
C VAL A 80 1.24 -3.77 -1.88
N GLU A 81 2.41 -4.07 -1.33
CA GLU A 81 2.89 -5.43 -1.12
C GLU A 81 1.94 -6.23 -0.23
N ALA A 82 1.54 -5.66 0.92
CA ALA A 82 0.60 -6.29 1.84
C ALA A 82 -0.76 -6.56 1.18
N GLU A 83 -1.30 -5.60 0.41
CA GLU A 83 -2.56 -5.75 -0.31
C GLU A 83 -2.50 -6.84 -1.38
N LEU A 84 -1.38 -6.94 -2.12
CA LEU A 84 -1.19 -7.97 -3.13
C LEU A 84 -1.07 -9.37 -2.51
N VAL A 85 -0.34 -9.49 -1.40
CA VAL A 85 -0.24 -10.75 -0.64
C VAL A 85 -1.61 -11.14 -0.08
N GLU A 86 -2.36 -10.19 0.49
CA GLU A 86 -3.72 -10.42 0.99
C GLU A 86 -4.66 -10.91 -0.12
N HIS A 87 -4.59 -10.28 -1.30
CA HIS A 87 -5.35 -10.68 -2.46
C HIS A 87 -5.05 -12.12 -2.87
N GLU A 88 -3.77 -12.49 -2.95
CA GLU A 88 -3.35 -13.84 -3.33
C GLU A 88 -3.76 -14.89 -2.27
N ILE A 89 -3.69 -14.55 -0.97
CA ILE A 89 -4.23 -15.40 0.11
C ILE A 89 -5.73 -15.65 -0.13
N LYS A 90 -6.53 -14.59 -0.34
CA LYS A 90 -7.97 -14.72 -0.58
C LYS A 90 -8.27 -15.57 -1.82
N ARG A 91 -7.47 -15.40 -2.89
CA ARG A 91 -7.56 -16.20 -4.11
C ARG A 91 -7.32 -17.68 -3.84
N HIS A 92 -6.25 -18.05 -3.14
CA HIS A 92 -5.97 -19.46 -2.81
C HIS A 92 -7.07 -20.11 -1.96
N LEU A 93 -7.66 -19.35 -1.03
CA LEU A 93 -8.73 -19.82 -0.16
C LEU A 93 -10.05 -20.05 -0.92
N GLY A 94 -10.40 -19.18 -1.86
CA GLY A 94 -11.73 -19.17 -2.49
C GLY A 94 -11.81 -19.73 -3.91
N GLU A 95 -10.75 -19.61 -4.71
CA GLU A 95 -10.79 -19.87 -6.17
C GLU A 95 -10.10 -21.17 -6.58
N SER A 96 -9.65 -21.99 -5.62
CA SER A 96 -8.96 -23.26 -5.89
C SER A 96 -9.89 -24.48 -5.82
N ASP A 97 -9.54 -25.56 -6.51
CA ASP A 97 -10.29 -26.83 -6.49
C ASP A 97 -10.37 -27.47 -5.08
N ASN A 98 -9.46 -27.11 -4.17
CA ASN A 98 -9.52 -27.47 -2.75
C ASN A 98 -9.73 -26.23 -1.87
N SER A 99 -10.75 -25.43 -2.17
CA SER A 99 -11.07 -24.24 -1.39
C SER A 99 -11.22 -24.54 0.11
N VAL A 100 -10.95 -23.52 0.93
CA VAL A 100 -11.17 -23.59 2.38
C VAL A 100 -12.40 -22.74 2.67
N ASP A 101 -13.49 -23.40 3.04
CA ASP A 101 -14.72 -22.73 3.42
C ASP A 101 -14.54 -22.06 4.80
N LEU A 102 -14.47 -20.73 4.77
CA LEU A 102 -14.30 -19.90 5.96
C LEU A 102 -15.66 -19.26 6.28
N PRO A 103 -16.17 -19.40 7.51
CA PRO A 103 -17.30 -18.60 7.97
C PRO A 103 -17.02 -17.11 7.77
N ASP A 104 -18.01 -16.34 7.31
CA ASP A 104 -17.85 -14.92 7.00
C ASP A 104 -17.28 -14.13 8.19
N ASP A 105 -17.68 -14.46 9.41
CA ASP A 105 -17.21 -13.84 10.65
C ASP A 105 -15.75 -14.17 11.01
N LYS A 106 -15.19 -15.23 10.41
CA LYS A 106 -13.80 -15.67 10.61
C LYS A 106 -12.88 -15.32 9.45
N ARG A 107 -13.42 -14.90 8.30
CA ARG A 107 -12.64 -14.69 7.09
C ARG A 107 -11.57 -13.62 7.27
N ASP A 108 -11.95 -12.42 7.70
CA ASP A 108 -11.01 -11.31 7.87
C ASP A 108 -9.97 -11.57 8.98
N PRO A 109 -10.34 -12.10 10.17
CA PRO A 109 -9.36 -12.50 11.18
C PRO A 109 -8.37 -13.56 10.70
N VAL A 110 -8.84 -14.58 9.95
CA VAL A 110 -7.96 -15.63 9.42
C VAL A 110 -7.02 -15.06 8.37
N VAL A 111 -7.52 -14.24 7.44
CA VAL A 111 -6.69 -13.58 6.43
C VAL A 111 -5.63 -12.69 7.08
N ALA A 112 -5.99 -11.93 8.12
CA ALA A 112 -5.04 -11.09 8.86
C ALA A 112 -3.92 -11.92 9.54
N GLU A 113 -4.24 -13.08 10.12
CA GLU A 113 -3.24 -13.98 10.69
C GLU A 113 -2.35 -14.64 9.62
N LEU A 114 -2.93 -15.00 8.48
CA LEU A 114 -2.17 -15.52 7.34
C LEU A 114 -1.23 -14.45 6.78
N LEU A 115 -1.69 -13.21 6.65
CA LEU A 115 -0.87 -12.09 6.18
C LEU A 115 0.38 -11.91 7.04
N LYS A 116 0.28 -12.04 8.38
CA LYS A 116 1.45 -12.00 9.27
C LYS A 116 2.48 -13.11 9.01
N THR A 117 2.03 -14.25 8.50
CA THR A 117 2.88 -15.43 8.24
C THR A 117 3.50 -15.36 6.85
N PHE A 118 2.71 -14.95 5.87
CA PHE A 118 3.05 -15.03 4.45
C PHE A 118 3.54 -13.71 3.85
N ASN A 119 3.33 -12.56 4.50
CA ASN A 119 3.94 -11.29 4.08
C ASN A 119 5.40 -11.21 4.55
N ASN A 120 6.29 -11.89 3.84
CA ASN A 120 7.73 -11.95 4.11
C ASN A 120 8.52 -11.63 2.83
N ASP A 121 9.84 -11.46 2.97
CA ASP A 121 10.74 -11.05 1.89
C ASP A 121 10.70 -11.98 0.65
N ASP A 122 10.29 -13.25 0.82
CA ASP A 122 10.22 -14.23 -0.27
C ASP A 122 8.88 -14.22 -1.01
N ALA A 123 7.83 -13.63 -0.41
CA ALA A 123 6.47 -13.63 -0.96
C ALA A 123 6.29 -12.66 -2.13
N PHE A 124 7.11 -11.61 -2.19
CA PHE A 124 7.01 -10.57 -3.20
C PHE A 124 8.27 -10.51 -4.05
N LYS A 125 8.13 -10.79 -5.35
CA LYS A 125 9.26 -10.83 -6.28
C LYS A 125 9.06 -9.85 -7.42
N LYS A 126 10.10 -9.07 -7.69
CA LYS A 126 10.20 -8.29 -8.92
C LYS A 126 10.64 -9.21 -10.06
N MET A 127 9.84 -9.27 -11.10
CA MET A 127 10.14 -10.03 -12.32
C MET A 127 11.06 -9.23 -13.25
N ASP A 128 11.69 -9.92 -14.21
CA ASP A 128 12.64 -9.34 -15.17
C ASP A 128 12.03 -8.26 -16.08
N ASP A 129 10.71 -8.25 -16.25
CA ASP A 129 9.96 -7.25 -17.03
C ASP A 129 9.56 -6.00 -16.22
N GLY A 130 10.00 -5.92 -14.96
CA GLY A 130 9.69 -4.82 -14.05
C GLY A 130 8.31 -4.91 -13.39
N ARG A 131 7.52 -5.97 -13.67
CA ARG A 131 6.30 -6.27 -12.93
C ARG A 131 6.63 -6.94 -11.60
N TYR A 132 5.66 -6.92 -10.70
CA TYR A 132 5.74 -7.62 -9.43
C TYR A 132 4.79 -8.81 -9.43
N SER A 133 5.22 -9.90 -8.82
CA SER A 133 4.43 -11.11 -8.63
C SER A 133 4.48 -11.56 -7.17
N VAL A 134 3.36 -12.06 -6.69
CA VAL A 134 3.27 -12.74 -5.41
C VAL A 134 3.54 -14.23 -5.64
N ASP A 135 4.49 -14.81 -4.91
CA ASP A 135 4.89 -16.21 -5.01
C ASP A 135 4.52 -16.93 -3.71
N LEU A 136 3.25 -17.31 -3.59
CA LEU A 136 2.73 -18.07 -2.46
C LEU A 136 2.41 -19.51 -2.87
N ASP A 137 2.83 -20.45 -2.03
CA ASP A 137 2.38 -21.84 -2.17
C ASP A 137 0.95 -21.98 -1.65
N GLY A 138 0.01 -22.16 -2.58
CA GLY A 138 -1.41 -22.26 -2.26
C GLY A 138 -1.77 -23.43 -1.34
N GLU A 139 -1.03 -24.54 -1.32
CA GLU A 139 -1.29 -25.61 -0.34
C GLU A 139 -0.88 -25.19 1.07
N SER A 140 0.32 -24.60 1.23
CA SER A 140 0.77 -24.04 2.50
C SER A 140 -0.20 -23.00 3.08
N VAL A 141 -0.74 -22.10 2.25
CA VAL A 141 -1.74 -21.11 2.69
C VAL A 141 -3.02 -21.80 3.19
N ARG A 142 -3.52 -22.80 2.47
CA ARG A 142 -4.74 -23.52 2.84
C ARG A 142 -4.56 -24.38 4.09
N GLU A 143 -3.41 -25.03 4.24
CA GLU A 143 -3.08 -25.81 5.43
C GLU A 143 -3.01 -24.90 6.67
N ALA A 144 -2.33 -23.76 6.55
CA ALA A 144 -2.28 -22.75 7.61
C ALA A 144 -3.68 -22.25 7.99
N ALA A 145 -4.55 -21.99 7.01
CA ALA A 145 -5.94 -21.59 7.25
C ALA A 145 -6.74 -22.67 8.00
N ARG A 146 -6.63 -23.93 7.60
CA ARG A 146 -7.29 -25.06 8.29
C ARG A 146 -6.80 -25.19 9.73
N ASN A 147 -5.51 -25.02 9.98
CA ASN A 147 -4.94 -25.04 11.32
C ASN A 147 -5.46 -23.92 12.22
N LEU A 148 -5.75 -22.74 11.65
CA LEU A 148 -6.36 -21.63 12.38
C LEU A 148 -7.84 -21.89 12.74
N LEU A 149 -8.57 -22.65 11.92
CA LEU A 149 -9.97 -23.03 12.20
C LEU A 149 -10.10 -24.11 13.29
N MET A 150 -9.06 -24.92 13.50
CA MET A 150 -9.03 -25.99 14.50
C MET A 150 -8.61 -25.51 15.90
N LYS A 151 -8.17 -24.25 16.03
CA LYS A 151 -7.88 -23.59 17.31
C LYS A 151 -9.14 -22.91 17.87
#